data_AF-A0A971HD12-F1
#
_entry.id   AF-A0A971HD12-F1
#
_cell.length_a   1.000
_cell.length_b   1.000
_cell.length_c   1.000
_cell.angle_alpha   90.00
_cell.angle_beta   90.00
_cell.angle_gamma   90.00
#
_symmetry.space_group_name_H-M   'P 1'
#
loop_
_entity.id
_entity.type
_entity.pdbx_description
1 polymer ?
#
loop_
_entity_poly.entity_id
_entity_poly.type
_entity_poly.pdbx_seq_one_letter_code
_entity_poly.pdbx_strand_id
1 'polypeptide(L)' 'MTQEQLAGHIGISRQHMGGIEAPNMVGAVSLEVLFNIATVLEIEPYMLLRFNPEK' A
#
# COMPACT_ATOMS: atom_id res chain seq x y z
N MET A 1 -10.41 8.46 -1.31
CA MET A 1 -10.51 7.08 -1.82
C MET A 1 -10.56 6.14 -0.63
N THR A 2 -11.43 5.14 -0.64
CA THR A 2 -11.48 4.10 0.40
C THR A 2 -10.46 3.00 0.12
N GLN A 3 -10.16 2.18 1.13
CA GLN A 3 -9.27 1.03 0.98
C GLN A 3 -9.78 0.02 -0.08
N GLU A 4 -11.10 -0.19 -0.12
CA GLU A 4 -11.73 -1.07 -1.10
C GLU A 4 -11.62 -0.51 -2.53
N GLN A 5 -11.76 0.81 -2.69
CA GLN A 5 -11.54 1.47 -3.98
C GLN A 5 -10.08 1.36 -4.42
N LEU A 6 -9.11 1.58 -3.51
CA LEU A 6 -7.69 1.43 -3.83
C LEU A 6 -7.36 -0.01 -4.24
N ALA A 7 -7.81 -0.99 -3.46
CA ALA A 7 -7.63 -2.41 -3.78
C ALA A 7 -8.21 -2.76 -5.16
N GLY A 8 -9.39 -2.22 -5.48
CA GLY A 8 -10.02 -2.33 -6.80
C GLY A 8 -9.18 -1.72 -7.92
N HIS A 9 -8.62 -0.52 -7.74
CA HIS A 9 -7.78 0.13 -8.75
C HIS A 9 -6.48 -0.62 -9.04
N ILE A 10 -5.86 -1.23 -8.03
CA ILE A 10 -4.60 -1.97 -8.19
C ILE A 10 -4.79 -3.47 -8.48
N GLY A 11 -6.04 -3.96 -8.50
CA GLY A 11 -6.35 -5.35 -8.84
C GLY A 11 -6.05 -6.38 -7.74
N ILE A 12 -6.08 -5.99 -6.45
CA ILE A 12 -5.91 -6.93 -5.32
C ILE A 12 -7.20 -7.03 -4.48
N SER A 13 -7.30 -8.07 -3.65
CA SER A 13 -8.43 -8.18 -2.73
C SER A 13 -8.32 -7.15 -1.60
N ARG A 14 -9.47 -6.68 -1.11
CA ARG A 14 -9.54 -5.83 0.09
C ARG A 14 -8.87 -6.49 1.31
N GLN A 15 -8.97 -7.81 1.45
CA GLN A 15 -8.28 -8.55 2.51
C GLN A 15 -6.76 -8.48 2.38
N HIS A 16 -6.23 -8.57 1.17
CA HIS A 16 -4.79 -8.41 0.93
C HIS A 16 -4.35 -6.99 1.29
N MET A 17 -5.09 -5.96 0.86
CA MET A 17 -4.82 -4.58 1.28
C MET A 17 -4.82 -4.43 2.81
N GLY A 18 -5.81 -5.02 3.49
CA GLY A 18 -5.88 -5.02 4.95
C GLY A 18 -4.68 -5.68 5.61
N GLY A 19 -4.15 -6.76 5.02
CA GLY A 19 -2.92 -7.39 5.50
C GLY A 19 -1.67 -6.55 5.29
N ILE A 20 -1.61 -5.77 4.22
CA ILE A 20 -0.48 -4.88 3.92
C ILE A 20 -0.38 -3.72 4.92
N GLU A 21 -1.51 -3.11 5.30
CA GLU A 21 -1.52 -1.95 6.21
C GLU A 21 -1.57 -2.31 7.70
N ALA A 22 -1.87 -3.57 8.04
CA ALA A 22 -2.08 -3.98 9.42
C ALA A 22 -0.79 -3.79 10.25
N PRO A 23 -0.86 -3.03 11.37
CA PRO A 23 0.30 -2.86 12.23
C PRO A 23 0.72 -4.21 12.81
N ASN A 24 2.04 -4.41 12.91
CA ASN A 24 2.65 -5.64 13.42
C ASN A 24 2.33 -6.92 12.62
N MET A 25 1.80 -6.80 11.40
CA MET A 25 1.70 -7.93 10.48
C MET A 25 2.99 -8.07 9.67
N VAL A 26 3.63 -9.24 9.76
CA VAL A 26 4.80 -9.57 8.92
C VAL A 26 4.29 -10.33 7.69
N GLY A 27 4.13 -9.61 6.59
CA GLY A 27 3.70 -10.14 5.30
C GLY A 27 4.61 -9.67 4.18
N ALA A 28 4.82 -10.52 3.17
CA ALA A 28 5.49 -10.10 1.95
C ALA A 28 4.55 -9.22 1.12
N VAL A 29 5.07 -8.12 0.58
CA VAL A 29 4.42 -7.30 -0.43
C VAL A 29 5.30 -7.27 -1.69
N SER A 30 4.72 -7.40 -2.87
CA SER A 30 5.49 -7.31 -4.12
C SER A 30 5.81 -5.84 -4.43
N LEU A 31 6.91 -5.61 -5.15
CA LEU A 31 7.25 -4.27 -5.64
C LEU A 31 6.19 -3.74 -6.62
N GLU A 32 5.57 -4.62 -7.39
CA GLU A 32 4.45 -4.27 -8.27
C GLU A 32 3.29 -3.66 -7.48
N VAL A 33 2.85 -4.31 -6.40
CA VAL A 33 1.78 -3.78 -5.54
C VAL A 33 2.19 -2.43 -4.94
N LEU A 34 3.44 -2.31 -4.48
CA LEU A 34 3.95 -1.06 -3.92
C LEU A 34 3.94 0.09 -4.95
N PHE A 35 4.41 -0.15 -6.18
CA PHE A 35 4.41 0.85 -7.25
C PHE A 35 3.01 1.18 -7.75
N ASN A 36 2.10 0.20 -7.80
CA ASN A 36 0.70 0.44 -8.18
C ASN A 36 -0.01 1.30 -7.13
N ILE A 37 0.24 1.06 -5.83
CA ILE A 37 -0.29 1.93 -4.76
C ILE A 37 0.22 3.36 -4.93
N ALA A 38 1.52 3.55 -5.14
CA ALA A 38 2.12 4.87 -5.34
C ALA A 38 1.52 5.60 -6.56
N THR A 39 1.34 4.88 -7.67
CA THR A 39 0.74 5.40 -8.91
C THR A 39 -0.69 5.87 -8.68
N VAL A 40 -1.55 5.06 -8.04
CA VAL A 40 -2.96 5.42 -7.79
C VAL A 40 -3.08 6.56 -6.77
N LEU A 41 -2.14 6.69 -5.85
CA LEU A 41 -2.10 7.78 -4.88
C LEU A 41 -1.40 9.05 -5.40
N GLU A 42 -0.85 9.02 -6.62
CA GLU A 42 -0.11 10.13 -7.24
C GLU A 42 1.06 10.62 -6.37
N ILE A 43 1.80 9.69 -5.77
CA ILE A 43 2.99 9.96 -4.94
C ILE A 43 4.21 9.22 -5.46
N GLU A 44 5.38 9.74 -5.11
CA GLU A 44 6.65 9.03 -5.35
C GLU A 44 6.72 7.74 -4.50
N PRO A 45 7.12 6.59 -5.08
CA PRO A 45 7.12 5.30 -4.38
C PRO A 45 7.90 5.27 -3.06
N TYR A 46 9.01 6.03 -2.97
CA TYR A 46 9.83 6.07 -1.77
C TYR A 46 9.07 6.62 -0.55
N MET A 47 8.00 7.39 -0.76
CA MET A 47 7.18 7.95 0.31
C MET A 47 6.46 6.84 1.10
N LEU A 48 6.12 5.72 0.46
CA LEU A 48 5.54 4.53 1.13
C LEU A 48 6.55 3.79 2.01
N LEU A 49 7.84 4.07 1.84
CA LEU A 49 8.96 3.48 2.58
C LEU A 49 9.58 4.46 3.58
N ARG A 50 8.98 5.64 3.76
CA ARG A 50 9.42 6.62 4.75
C ARG A 50 8.79 6.30 6.10
N PHE A 51 9.53 5.60 6.95
CA PHE A 51 9.10 5.29 8.31
C PHE A 51 9.49 6.41 9.28
N ASN A 52 8.63 6.70 10.26
CA ASN A 52 8.82 7.72 11.30
C ASN A 52 9.24 9.12 10.77
N PRO A 53 8.40 9.82 9.99
CA PRO A 53 8.75 11.13 9.46
C PRO A 53 8.98 12.23 10.52
N GLU A 54 8.56 11.99 11.77
CA GLU A 54 8.72 12.92 12.92
C GLU A 54 9.70 12.44 14.02
N LYS A 55 10.47 11.36 13.77
CA LYS A 55 11.67 11.04 14.57
C LYS A 55 12.93 11.35 13.80
#